data_AF-A0A7H1DUD5-F1
#
_entry.id   AF-A0A7H1DUD5-F1
#
_cell.length_a   1.000
_cell.length_b   1.000
_cell.length_c   1.000
_cell.angle_alpha   90.00
_cell.angle_beta   90.00
_cell.angle_gamma   90.00
#
_symmetry.space_group_name_H-M   'P 1'
#
loop_
_entity.id
_entity.type
_entity.pdbx_description
1 polymer ?
#
loop_
_entity_poly.entity_id
_entity_poly.type
_entity_poly.pdbx_seq_one_letter_code
_entity_poly.pdbx_strand_id
1 'polypeptide(L)'
;MKWNDSISNLYNQKQSLEAIKSRYENAEKAIHITLQNLKSEGKFQGLIHNLRDEGWKDWQIISNILNFILDYKIRLFESETLGKTTNHNLQKVFHNMFWKYIKIDEKDNYISFPIDAFESKEFNMQFKVGLIAVLHRYNLECKFQTPPFNAVREFLNVKFNYDKDEYNDINPLKDI
;
A
#
# COMPACT_ATOMS: atom_id res chain seq x y z
N MET A 1 -5.02 25.47 10.31
CA MET A 1 -6.23 26.22 9.92
C MET A 1 -7.44 25.45 10.46
N LYS A 2 -8.35 26.06 11.22
CA LYS A 2 -9.59 25.41 11.71
C LYS A 2 -10.65 25.31 10.59
N TRP A 3 -10.32 24.62 9.50
CA TRP A 3 -11.22 24.53 8.35
C TRP A 3 -12.06 23.27 8.47
N ASN A 4 -13.24 23.43 9.08
CA ASN A 4 -14.29 22.42 9.21
C ASN A 4 -13.76 21.02 9.58
N ASP A 5 -13.63 20.71 10.86
CA ASP A 5 -13.15 19.40 11.33
C ASP A 5 -14.21 18.29 11.22
N SER A 6 -15.32 18.54 10.52
CA SER A 6 -16.34 17.52 10.30
C SER A 6 -15.86 16.44 9.32
N ILE A 7 -16.30 15.21 9.56
CA ILE A 7 -16.20 14.10 8.62
C ILE A 7 -16.87 14.47 7.29
N SER A 8 -16.34 13.96 6.18
CA SER A 8 -16.89 14.17 4.84
C SER A 8 -18.19 13.39 4.64
N ASN A 9 -19.16 13.94 3.90
CA ASN A 9 -20.36 13.21 3.48
C ASN A 9 -20.05 12.05 2.51
N LEU A 10 -18.85 12.03 1.92
CA LEU A 10 -18.36 10.93 1.07
C LEU A 10 -17.78 9.77 1.90
N TYR A 11 -17.61 9.94 3.20
CA TYR A 11 -17.02 8.92 4.06
C TYR A 11 -18.10 7.97 4.59
N ASN A 12 -17.80 6.67 4.48
CA ASN A 12 -18.57 5.60 5.08
C ASN A 12 -17.62 4.66 5.83
N GLN A 13 -17.74 4.60 7.15
CA GLN A 13 -16.84 3.81 8.00
C GLN A 13 -16.89 2.32 7.67
N LYS A 14 -18.08 1.75 7.44
CA LYS A 14 -18.23 0.33 7.10
C LYS A 14 -17.45 -0.01 5.83
N GLN A 15 -17.59 0.80 4.79
CA GLN A 15 -16.83 0.63 3.55
C GLN A 15 -15.32 0.82 3.77
N SER A 16 -14.92 1.76 4.62
CA SER A 16 -13.51 1.97 4.97
C SER A 16 -12.90 0.72 5.60
N LEU A 17 -13.56 0.17 6.62
CA LEU A 17 -13.16 -1.06 7.32
C LEU A 17 -13.16 -2.29 6.40
N GLU A 18 -14.17 -2.43 5.54
CA GLU A 18 -14.22 -3.52 4.54
C GLU A 18 -13.02 -3.47 3.59
N ALA A 19 -12.61 -2.28 3.16
CA ALA A 19 -11.42 -2.15 2.32
C ALA A 19 -10.10 -2.37 3.08
N ILE A 20 -10.04 -2.02 4.36
CA ILE A 20 -8.90 -2.37 5.22
C ILE A 20 -8.79 -3.88 5.33
N LYS A 21 -9.89 -4.57 5.65
CA LYS A 21 -9.96 -6.03 5.67
C LYS A 21 -9.48 -6.65 4.35
N SER A 22 -10.00 -6.17 3.22
CA SER A 22 -9.61 -6.68 1.89
C SER A 22 -8.10 -6.52 1.61
N ARG A 23 -7.44 -5.46 2.11
CA ARG A 23 -5.99 -5.30 1.95
C ARG A 23 -5.21 -6.37 2.71
N TYR A 24 -5.64 -6.70 3.93
CA TYR A 24 -5.02 -7.80 4.68
C TYR A 24 -5.25 -9.15 4.01
N GLU A 25 -6.47 -9.43 3.54
CA GLU A 25 -6.77 -10.67 2.80
C GLU A 25 -5.93 -10.79 1.52
N ASN A 26 -5.75 -9.70 0.78
CA ASN A 26 -4.90 -9.67 -0.40
C ASN A 26 -3.41 -9.90 -0.05
N ALA A 27 -2.93 -9.33 1.06
CA ALA A 27 -1.57 -9.54 1.52
C ALA A 27 -1.34 -11.00 1.95
N GLU A 28 -2.28 -11.57 2.72
CA GLU A 28 -2.21 -12.97 3.13
C GLU A 28 -2.25 -13.91 1.92
N LYS A 29 -2.97 -13.56 0.86
CA LYS A 29 -2.94 -14.35 -0.36
C LYS A 29 -1.61 -14.23 -1.12
N ALA A 30 -1.19 -13.00 -1.41
CA ALA A 30 -0.15 -12.73 -2.40
C ALA A 30 1.29 -12.68 -1.84
N ILE A 31 1.44 -12.51 -0.53
CA ILE A 31 2.75 -12.33 0.13
C ILE A 31 2.90 -13.01 1.51
N HIS A 32 2.09 -14.02 1.87
CA HIS A 32 2.16 -14.63 3.22
C HIS A 32 3.50 -15.29 3.56
N ILE A 33 4.12 -16.01 2.63
CA ILE A 33 5.41 -16.68 2.83
C ILE A 33 6.50 -15.62 3.00
N THR A 34 6.52 -14.62 2.11
CA THR A 34 7.48 -13.53 2.18
C THR A 34 7.32 -12.76 3.49
N LEU A 35 6.08 -12.45 3.89
CA LEU A 35 5.81 -11.72 5.12
C LEU A 35 6.22 -12.53 6.36
N GLN A 36 5.96 -13.85 6.38
CA GLN A 36 6.42 -14.73 7.46
C GLN A 36 7.94 -14.71 7.61
N ASN A 37 8.68 -14.80 6.49
CA ASN A 37 10.14 -14.74 6.50
C ASN A 37 10.62 -13.38 7.00
N LEU A 38 10.05 -12.28 6.49
CA LEU A 38 10.42 -10.92 6.90
C LEU A 38 10.15 -10.67 8.38
N LYS A 39 9.07 -11.22 8.96
CA LYS A 39 8.78 -11.09 10.39
C LYS A 39 9.87 -11.66 11.31
N SER A 40 10.65 -12.64 10.84
CA SER A 40 11.80 -13.16 11.59
C SER A 40 13.06 -12.28 11.53
N GLU A 41 13.08 -11.28 10.66
CA GLU A 41 14.23 -10.39 10.47
C GLU A 41 14.15 -9.17 11.39
N GLY A 42 15.16 -8.97 12.25
CA GLY A 42 15.20 -7.82 13.16
C GLY A 42 15.17 -6.46 12.44
N LYS A 43 15.79 -6.39 11.25
CA LYS A 43 15.71 -5.20 10.38
C LYS A 43 14.27 -4.86 10.00
N PHE A 44 13.45 -5.86 9.70
CA PHE A 44 12.06 -5.65 9.30
C PHE A 44 11.23 -5.19 10.49
N GLN A 45 11.40 -5.80 11.66
CA GLN A 45 10.73 -5.36 12.89
C GLN A 45 11.05 -3.88 13.20
N GLY A 46 12.33 -3.50 13.11
CA GLY A 46 12.76 -2.11 13.24
C GLY A 46 12.11 -1.17 12.22
N LEU A 47 12.00 -1.59 10.95
CA LEU A 47 11.28 -0.83 9.92
C LEU A 47 9.81 -0.61 10.29
N ILE A 48 9.11 -1.65 10.76
CA ILE A 48 7.70 -1.56 11.15
C ILE A 48 7.52 -0.60 12.33
N HIS A 49 8.37 -0.67 13.35
CA HIS A 49 8.33 0.25 14.49
C HIS A 49 8.56 1.70 14.05
N ASN A 50 9.58 1.96 13.22
CA ASN A 50 9.85 3.30 12.71
C ASN A 50 8.66 3.86 11.93
N LEU A 51 8.02 3.06 11.06
CA LEU A 51 6.84 3.50 10.31
C LEU A 51 5.64 3.80 11.23
N ARG A 52 5.44 3.02 12.29
CA ARG A 52 4.40 3.30 13.29
C ARG A 52 4.69 4.59 14.08
N ASP A 53 5.95 4.84 14.41
CA ASP A 53 6.38 6.08 15.07
C ASP A 53 6.17 7.32 14.18
N GLU A 54 6.28 7.14 12.85
CA GLU A 54 5.88 8.14 11.84
C GLU A 54 4.34 8.29 11.67
N GLY A 55 3.57 7.56 12.47
CA GLY A 55 2.11 7.59 12.50
C GLY A 55 1.43 6.79 11.39
N TRP A 56 2.12 5.88 10.71
CA TRP A 56 1.49 4.97 9.74
C TRP A 56 0.75 3.85 10.47
N LYS A 57 -0.45 3.54 10.00
CA LYS A 57 -1.25 2.40 10.47
C LYS A 57 -0.82 1.12 9.78
N ASP A 58 -0.98 -0.02 10.46
CA ASP A 58 -0.55 -1.32 9.94
C ASP A 58 -1.15 -1.66 8.58
N TRP A 59 -2.39 -1.28 8.33
CA TRP A 59 -3.02 -1.50 7.03
C TRP A 59 -2.37 -0.66 5.91
N GLN A 60 -1.87 0.54 6.24
CA GLN A 60 -1.16 1.41 5.30
C GLN A 60 0.22 0.82 5.02
N ILE A 61 0.90 0.35 6.06
CA ILE A 61 2.21 -0.32 5.97
C ILE A 61 2.10 -1.60 5.13
N ILE A 62 1.14 -2.48 5.42
CA ILE A 62 0.90 -3.71 4.65
C ILE A 62 0.52 -3.41 3.20
N SER A 63 -0.33 -2.40 2.96
CA SER A 63 -0.67 -2.01 1.59
C SER A 63 0.58 -1.59 0.81
N ASN A 64 1.47 -0.81 1.45
CA ASN A 64 2.70 -0.37 0.83
C ASN A 64 3.65 -1.54 0.56
N ILE A 65 3.86 -2.42 1.54
CA ILE A 65 4.70 -3.63 1.41
C ILE A 65 4.17 -4.54 0.30
N LEU A 66 2.87 -4.82 0.28
CA LEU A 66 2.24 -5.61 -0.78
C LEU A 66 2.49 -4.98 -2.15
N ASN A 67 2.21 -3.69 -2.30
CA ASN A 67 2.40 -2.98 -3.57
C ASN A 67 3.87 -3.03 -4.03
N PHE A 68 4.80 -2.86 -3.11
CA PHE A 68 6.23 -2.85 -3.39
C PHE A 68 6.75 -4.23 -3.81
N ILE A 69 6.35 -5.28 -3.08
CA ILE A 69 6.72 -6.67 -3.41
C ILE A 69 6.13 -7.08 -4.76
N LEU A 70 4.86 -6.73 -5.03
CA LEU A 70 4.24 -7.04 -6.31
C LEU A 70 4.89 -6.26 -7.46
N ASP A 71 5.25 -4.99 -7.28
CA ASP A 71 5.98 -4.21 -8.29
C ASP A 71 7.33 -4.88 -8.63
N TYR A 72 8.07 -5.31 -7.61
CA TYR A 72 9.32 -6.05 -7.78
C TYR A 72 9.10 -7.37 -8.55
N LYS A 73 8.11 -8.19 -8.13
CA LYS A 73 7.76 -9.47 -8.80
C LYS A 73 7.41 -9.23 -10.27
N ILE A 74 6.59 -8.23 -10.57
CA ILE A 74 6.17 -7.91 -11.94
C ILE A 74 7.37 -7.48 -12.78
N ARG A 75 8.23 -6.60 -12.26
CA ARG A 75 9.43 -6.18 -12.99
C ARG A 75 10.39 -7.33 -13.25
N LEU A 76 10.48 -8.29 -12.35
CA LEU A 76 11.30 -9.48 -12.50
C LEU A 76 10.73 -10.44 -13.55
N PHE A 77 9.46 -10.84 -13.39
CA PHE A 77 8.83 -11.88 -14.21
C PHE A 77 8.35 -11.39 -15.58
N GLU A 78 7.94 -10.13 -15.69
CA GLU A 78 7.33 -9.57 -16.89
C GLU A 78 8.27 -8.56 -17.59
N SER A 79 9.57 -8.58 -17.27
CA SER A 79 10.59 -7.65 -17.78
C SER A 79 10.57 -7.51 -19.31
N GLU A 80 10.45 -8.62 -20.03
CA GLU A 80 10.38 -8.65 -21.50
C GLU A 80 9.13 -7.94 -22.02
N THR A 81 7.96 -8.24 -21.44
CA THR A 81 6.68 -7.62 -21.83
C THR A 81 6.72 -6.12 -21.55
N LEU A 82 7.26 -5.72 -20.39
CA LEU A 82 7.41 -4.31 -20.03
C LEU A 82 8.38 -3.59 -20.98
N GLY A 83 9.50 -4.23 -21.36
CA GLY A 83 10.47 -3.66 -22.29
C GLY A 83 9.93 -3.46 -23.70
N LYS A 84 8.94 -4.25 -24.13
CA LYS A 84 8.26 -4.12 -25.44
C LYS A 84 7.06 -3.17 -25.41
N THR A 85 6.60 -2.75 -24.23
CA THR A 85 5.39 -1.93 -24.09
C THR A 85 5.73 -0.45 -24.27
N THR A 86 4.97 0.25 -25.11
CA THR A 86 5.12 1.70 -25.29
C THR A 86 4.72 2.47 -24.03
N ASN A 87 5.36 3.63 -23.80
CA ASN A 87 5.09 4.48 -22.63
C ASN A 87 3.60 4.80 -22.43
N HIS A 88 2.85 5.04 -23.50
CA HIS A 88 1.40 5.32 -23.44
C HIS A 88 0.58 4.17 -22.84
N ASN A 89 1.01 2.92 -23.03
CA ASN A 89 0.27 1.74 -22.57
C ASN A 89 0.84 1.13 -21.28
N LEU A 90 2.03 1.55 -20.86
CA LEU A 90 2.77 0.94 -19.76
C LEU A 90 1.95 0.94 -18.45
N GLN A 91 1.30 2.04 -18.11
CA GLN A 91 0.49 2.13 -16.89
C GLN A 91 -0.67 1.12 -16.90
N LYS A 92 -1.37 0.98 -18.04
CA LYS A 92 -2.51 0.06 -18.18
C LYS A 92 -2.05 -1.40 -18.13
N VAL A 93 -0.94 -1.73 -18.81
CA VAL A 93 -0.35 -3.07 -18.79
C VAL A 93 0.08 -3.43 -17.38
N PHE A 94 0.79 -2.52 -16.71
CA PHE A 94 1.25 -2.73 -15.34
C PHE A 94 0.07 -2.90 -14.35
N HIS A 95 -0.98 -2.08 -14.48
CA HIS A 95 -2.18 -2.22 -13.67
C HIS A 95 -2.85 -3.60 -13.83
N ASN A 96 -2.94 -4.10 -15.06
CA ASN A 96 -3.50 -5.42 -15.33
C ASN A 96 -2.63 -6.54 -14.74
N MET A 97 -1.31 -6.42 -14.86
CA MET A 97 -0.37 -7.36 -14.22
C MET A 97 -0.53 -7.32 -12.70
N PHE A 98 -0.60 -6.15 -12.09
CA PHE A 98 -0.81 -6.01 -10.66
C PHE A 98 -2.04 -6.78 -10.17
N TRP A 99 -3.18 -6.61 -10.85
CA TRP A 99 -4.41 -7.35 -10.54
C TRP A 99 -4.36 -8.85 -10.85
N LYS A 100 -3.49 -9.28 -11.77
CA LYS A 100 -3.20 -10.70 -11.98
C LYS A 100 -2.43 -11.25 -10.79
N TYR A 101 -1.31 -10.62 -10.40
CA TYR A 101 -0.42 -11.12 -9.36
C TYR A 101 -1.04 -11.08 -7.96
N ILE A 102 -1.88 -10.08 -7.63
CA ILE A 102 -2.59 -10.03 -6.33
C ILE A 102 -3.56 -11.22 -6.13
N LYS A 103 -4.00 -11.87 -7.22
CA LYS A 103 -4.94 -12.99 -7.19
C LYS A 103 -4.25 -14.36 -7.19
N ILE A 104 -2.95 -14.41 -7.43
CA ILE A 104 -2.17 -15.65 -7.42
C ILE A 104 -1.73 -15.91 -5.97
N ASP A 105 -1.84 -17.16 -5.51
CA ASP A 105 -1.29 -17.55 -4.23
C ASP A 105 0.24 -17.44 -4.30
N GLU A 106 0.87 -16.88 -3.27
CA GLU A 106 2.32 -16.69 -3.30
C GLU A 106 3.10 -17.97 -3.60
N LYS A 107 2.62 -19.16 -3.20
CA LYS A 107 3.28 -20.45 -3.46
C LYS A 107 3.56 -20.69 -4.94
N ASP A 108 2.70 -20.19 -5.81
CA ASP A 108 2.79 -20.39 -7.26
C ASP A 108 3.74 -19.39 -7.94
N ASN A 109 4.17 -18.34 -7.23
CA ASN A 109 5.04 -17.29 -7.78
C ASN A 109 6.09 -16.78 -6.76
N TYR A 110 6.47 -17.65 -5.82
CA TYR A 110 7.34 -17.30 -4.72
C TYR A 110 8.73 -16.92 -5.23
N ILE A 111 9.29 -15.86 -4.65
CA ILE A 111 10.67 -15.46 -4.79
C ILE A 111 11.20 -15.01 -3.43
N SER A 112 12.50 -15.19 -3.19
CA SER A 112 13.15 -14.55 -2.05
C SER A 112 13.17 -13.04 -2.25
N PHE A 113 12.52 -12.30 -1.36
CA PHE A 113 12.47 -10.84 -1.42
C PHE A 113 13.64 -10.24 -0.63
N PRO A 114 14.48 -9.38 -1.23
CA PRO A 114 15.61 -8.78 -0.54
C PRO A 114 15.13 -7.73 0.46
N ILE A 115 15.36 -7.96 1.76
CA ILE A 115 14.95 -7.05 2.83
C ILE A 115 15.51 -5.62 2.67
N ASP A 116 16.74 -5.50 2.16
CA ASP A 116 17.38 -4.21 1.95
C ASP A 116 16.67 -3.35 0.88
N ALA A 117 15.79 -3.94 0.06
CA ALA A 117 14.98 -3.17 -0.90
C ALA A 117 14.02 -2.19 -0.22
N PHE A 118 13.64 -2.42 1.04
CA PHE A 118 12.81 -1.47 1.80
C PHE A 118 13.55 -0.18 2.18
N GLU A 119 14.88 -0.13 2.08
CA GLU A 119 15.68 1.07 2.30
C GLU A 119 15.63 2.05 1.10
N SER A 120 15.01 1.62 0.00
CA SER A 120 14.92 2.39 -1.23
C SER A 120 14.06 3.65 -1.09
N LYS A 121 14.36 4.66 -1.92
CA LYS A 121 13.53 5.87 -2.00
C LYS A 121 12.17 5.56 -2.60
N GLU A 122 12.12 4.56 -3.46
CA GLU A 122 10.94 4.06 -4.15
C GLU A 122 9.92 3.51 -3.15
N PHE A 123 10.36 2.69 -2.19
CA PHE A 123 9.50 2.17 -1.12
C PHE A 123 8.84 3.31 -0.32
N ASN A 124 9.64 4.31 0.07
CA ASN A 124 9.16 5.48 0.81
C ASN A 124 8.23 6.38 -0.04
N MET A 125 8.51 6.51 -1.34
CA MET A 125 7.68 7.30 -2.26
C MET A 125 6.31 6.66 -2.50
N GLN A 126 6.19 5.32 -2.43
CA GLN A 126 4.91 4.64 -2.61
C GLN A 126 3.87 5.01 -1.56
N PHE A 127 4.26 5.31 -0.32
CA PHE A 127 3.33 5.83 0.70
C PHE A 127 2.67 7.13 0.23
N LYS A 128 3.46 8.03 -0.36
CA LYS A 128 2.98 9.32 -0.88
C LYS A 128 2.03 9.14 -2.07
N VAL A 129 2.36 8.24 -2.98
CA VAL A 129 1.48 7.89 -4.12
C VAL A 129 0.18 7.23 -3.62
N GLY A 130 0.26 6.40 -2.59
CA GLY A 130 -0.88 5.76 -1.94
C GLY A 130 -1.92 6.76 -1.42
N LEU A 131 -1.49 7.90 -0.88
CA LEU A 131 -2.41 8.97 -0.45
C LEU A 131 -3.28 9.48 -1.61
N ILE A 132 -2.70 9.62 -2.80
CA ILE A 132 -3.43 10.08 -3.99
C ILE A 132 -4.38 9.00 -4.50
N ALA A 133 -3.97 7.73 -4.45
CA ALA A 133 -4.86 6.62 -4.79
C ALA A 133 -6.08 6.54 -3.86
N VAL A 134 -5.92 6.88 -2.58
CA VAL A 134 -7.02 6.94 -1.60
C VAL A 134 -8.00 8.06 -1.94
N LEU A 135 -7.54 9.23 -2.40
CA LEU A 135 -8.43 10.30 -2.86
C LEU A 135 -9.34 9.83 -4.00
N HIS A 136 -8.78 9.16 -5.01
CA HIS A 136 -9.55 8.68 -6.15
C HIS A 136 -10.68 7.71 -5.76
N ARG A 137 -10.49 6.92 -4.69
CA ARG A 137 -11.54 6.02 -4.16
C ARG A 137 -12.79 6.77 -3.71
N TYR A 138 -12.63 8.01 -3.25
CA TYR A 138 -13.74 8.88 -2.85
C TYR A 138 -14.18 9.81 -3.99
N ASN A 139 -13.80 9.53 -5.24
CA ASN A 139 -14.02 10.40 -6.41
C ASN A 139 -13.43 11.82 -6.23
N LEU A 140 -12.32 11.92 -5.47
CA LEU A 140 -11.56 13.15 -5.29
C LEU A 140 -10.27 13.09 -6.10
N GLU A 141 -9.82 14.23 -6.61
CA GLU A 141 -8.61 14.33 -7.42
C GLU A 141 -7.66 15.38 -6.85
N CYS A 142 -6.36 15.11 -6.93
CA CYS A 142 -5.32 16.10 -6.69
C CYS A 142 -4.76 16.58 -8.03
N LYS A 143 -5.10 17.81 -8.44
CA LYS A 143 -4.70 18.39 -9.73
C LYS A 143 -3.30 19.01 -9.74
N PHE A 144 -2.61 19.02 -8.60
CA PHE A 144 -1.24 19.51 -8.52
C PHE A 144 -0.28 18.51 -9.16
N GLN A 145 0.62 19.02 -10.01
CA GLN A 145 1.69 18.23 -10.62
C GLN A 145 2.59 17.57 -9.57
N THR A 146 2.89 18.29 -8.49
CA THR A 146 3.53 17.74 -7.28
C THR A 146 2.55 17.90 -6.11
N PRO A 147 1.88 16.82 -5.68
CA PRO A 147 0.92 16.91 -4.60
C PRO A 147 1.53 17.38 -3.29
N PRO A 148 0.85 18.25 -2.52
CA PRO A 148 1.25 18.60 -1.16
C PRO A 148 0.93 17.43 -0.21
N PHE A 149 1.73 16.36 -0.25
CA PHE A 149 1.43 15.08 0.41
C PHE A 149 1.06 15.20 1.89
N ASN A 150 1.72 16.09 2.65
CA ASN A 150 1.40 16.31 4.05
C ASN A 150 -0.02 16.88 4.23
N ALA A 151 -0.41 17.85 3.41
CA ALA A 151 -1.75 18.42 3.44
C ALA A 151 -2.80 17.42 2.96
N VAL A 152 -2.47 16.56 1.99
CA VAL A 152 -3.35 15.46 1.55
C VAL A 152 -3.56 14.46 2.69
N ARG A 153 -2.50 14.07 3.40
CA ARG A 153 -2.60 13.16 4.55
C ARG A 153 -3.44 13.78 5.68
N GLU A 154 -3.19 15.05 6.03
CA GLU A 154 -3.99 15.77 7.02
C GLU A 154 -5.47 15.82 6.62
N PHE A 155 -5.75 16.16 5.36
CA PHE A 155 -7.11 16.15 4.83
C PHE A 155 -7.78 14.78 4.94
N LEU A 156 -7.07 13.70 4.57
CA LEU A 156 -7.58 12.33 4.69
C LEU A 156 -7.83 11.92 6.15
N ASN A 157 -6.95 12.30 7.07
CA ASN A 157 -7.11 12.05 8.50
C ASN A 157 -8.37 12.73 9.05
N VAL A 158 -8.53 14.03 8.77
CA VAL A 158 -9.66 14.82 9.28
C VAL A 158 -10.98 14.38 8.63
N LYS A 159 -11.01 14.17 7.32
CA LYS A 159 -12.25 13.98 6.55
C LYS A 159 -12.69 12.53 6.39
N PHE A 160 -11.75 11.60 6.47
CA PHE A 160 -11.97 10.19 6.14
C PHE A 160 -11.43 9.23 7.19
N ASN A 161 -11.07 9.72 8.39
CA ASN A 161 -10.56 8.91 9.49
C ASN A 161 -9.38 8.01 9.07
N TYR A 162 -8.57 8.47 8.12
CA TYR A 162 -7.49 7.67 7.52
C TYR A 162 -6.46 7.18 8.55
N ASP A 163 -6.27 7.93 9.64
CA ASP A 163 -5.42 7.62 10.79
C ASP A 163 -6.16 7.01 11.98
N LYS A 164 -7.48 6.80 11.89
CA LYS A 164 -8.30 6.26 12.99
C LYS A 164 -8.88 4.89 12.66
N ASP A 165 -9.24 4.65 11.40
CA ASP A 165 -9.81 3.38 10.99
C ASP A 165 -8.77 2.27 11.02
N GLU A 166 -9.14 1.16 11.65
CA GLU A 166 -8.29 -0.01 11.85
C GLU A 166 -9.13 -1.29 11.90
N TYR A 167 -8.54 -2.40 11.47
CA TYR A 167 -9.18 -3.72 11.49
C TYR A 167 -8.21 -4.75 12.07
N ASN A 168 -8.31 -5.05 13.36
CA ASN A 168 -7.27 -5.81 14.05
C ASN A 168 -7.42 -7.34 13.98
N ASP A 169 -8.60 -7.86 13.64
CA ASP A 169 -8.90 -9.31 13.67
C ASP A 169 -7.89 -10.15 12.88
N ILE A 170 -7.52 -9.68 11.68
CA ILE A 170 -6.62 -10.37 10.75
C ILE A 170 -5.38 -9.55 10.39
N ASN A 171 -5.02 -8.56 11.23
CA ASN A 171 -3.84 -7.74 10.98
C ASN A 171 -2.56 -8.62 11.06
N PRO A 172 -1.80 -8.76 9.96
CA PRO A 172 -0.65 -9.67 9.93
C PRO A 172 0.58 -9.10 10.66
N LEU A 173 0.60 -7.80 11.00
CA LEU A 173 1.67 -7.13 11.74
C LEU A 173 1.39 -7.03 13.25
N LYS A 174 0.25 -7.53 13.73
CA LYS A 174 -0.19 -7.37 15.13
C LYS A 174 0.80 -7.89 16.18
N ASP A 175 1.61 -8.89 15.82
CA ASP A 175 2.55 -9.56 16.72
C ASP A 175 4.00 -9.05 16.58
N ILE A 176 4.20 -7.97 15.82
CA ILE A 176 5.47 -7.22 15.75
C ILE A 176 5.34 -6.05 16.70
#